data_AF-A0A8T6VFI0-F1
#
_entry.id   AF-A0A8T6VFI0-F1
#
_cell.length_a   1.000
_cell.length_b   1.000
_cell.length_c   1.000
_cell.angle_alpha   90.00
_cell.angle_beta   90.00
_cell.angle_gamma   90.00
#
_symmetry.space_group_name_H-M   'P 1'
#
loop_
_entity.id
_entity.type
_entity.pdbx_description
1 polymer ?
#
loop_
_entity_poly.entity_id
_entity_poly.type
_entity_poly.pdbx_seq_one_letter_code
_entity_poly.pdbx_strand_id
1 'polypeptide(L)' 'MSQVEAPFGLTIMEKLIGFFIMLIGIIIFYVTYTNISNIGSHPIIFLVAGLVLIGLGVVMIIAKTE' A
#
# COMPACT_ATOMS: atom_id res chain seq x y z
N MET A 1 16.33 -21.21 -22.65
CA MET A 1 15.19 -20.84 -21.78
C MET A 1 14.48 -19.69 -22.44
N SER A 2 13.25 -19.88 -22.94
CA SER A 2 12.43 -18.77 -23.42
C SER A 2 11.98 -17.96 -22.22
N GLN A 3 12.35 -16.68 -22.18
CA GLN A 3 11.77 -15.74 -21.23
C GLN A 3 10.27 -15.69 -21.52
N VAL A 4 9.47 -16.36 -20.70
CA VAL A 4 8.01 -16.20 -20.76
C VAL A 4 7.75 -14.86 -20.11
N GLU A 5 7.82 -13.79 -20.91
CA GLU A 5 7.44 -12.45 -20.48
C GLU A 5 6.06 -12.55 -19.82
N ALA A 6 5.92 -11.99 -18.61
CA ALA A 6 4.63 -11.96 -17.97
C ALA A 6 3.63 -11.28 -18.92
N PRO A 7 2.38 -11.79 -19.03
CA PRO A 7 1.38 -11.14 -19.84
C PRO A 7 1.28 -9.68 -19.39
N PHE A 8 1.37 -8.73 -20.31
CA PHE A 8 1.36 -7.28 -20.02
C PHE A 8 0.23 -6.85 -19.06
N GLY A 9 -0.92 -7.54 -19.09
CA GLY A 9 -2.03 -7.33 -18.16
C GLY A 9 -1.70 -7.66 -16.69
N LEU A 10 -0.83 -8.64 -16.42
CA LEU A 10 -0.38 -8.99 -15.07
C LEU A 10 0.45 -7.86 -14.47
N THR A 11 1.40 -7.31 -15.22
CA THR A 11 2.23 -6.16 -14.82
C THR A 11 1.38 -4.94 -14.46
N ILE A 12 0.31 -4.68 -15.22
CA ILE A 12 -0.63 -3.59 -14.93
C ILE A 12 -1.40 -3.86 -13.64
N MET A 13 -1.91 -5.09 -13.47
CA MET A 13 -2.68 -5.45 -12.28
C MET A 13 -1.84 -5.37 -11.00
N GLU A 14 -0.56 -5.74 -11.04
CA GLU A 14 0.34 -5.61 -9.90
C GLU A 14 0.50 -4.15 -9.45
N LYS A 15 0.71 -3.24 -10.40
CA LYS A 15 0.81 -1.80 -10.10
C LYS A 15 -0.50 -1.23 -9.57
N LEU A 16 -1.63 -1.70 -10.11
CA LEU A 16 -2.95 -1.30 -9.65
C LEU A 16 -3.22 -1.78 -8.22
N ILE A 17 -2.82 -3.01 -7.88
CA ILE A 17 -2.89 -3.55 -6.51
C ILE A 17 -2.01 -2.71 -5.57
N GLY A 18 -0.78 -2.39 -5.97
CA GLY A 18 0.11 -1.52 -5.21
C GLY A 18 -0.51 -0.14 -4.94
N PHE A 19 -1.20 0.42 -5.94
CA PHE A 19 -1.92 1.69 -5.80
C PHE A 19 -3.08 1.60 -4.79
N PHE A 20 -3.89 0.54 -4.84
CA PHE A 20 -4.96 0.35 -3.86
C PHE A 20 -4.43 0.14 -2.44
N ILE A 21 -3.37 -0.64 -2.27
CA ILE A 21 -2.70 -0.84 -0.98
C ILE A 21 -2.23 0.50 -0.41
N MET A 22 -1.62 1.34 -1.26
CA MET A 22 -1.18 2.68 -0.86
C MET A 22 -2.35 3.55 -0.43
N LEU A 23 -3.44 3.60 -1.21
CA LEU A 23 -4.63 4.37 -0.88
C LEU A 23 -5.24 3.95 0.46
N ILE A 24 -5.35 2.64 0.71
CA ILE A 24 -5.86 2.12 1.97
C ILE A 24 -4.95 2.56 3.13
N GLY A 25 -3.64 2.48 2.96
CA GLY A 25 -2.67 2.97 3.94
C GLY A 25 -2.81 4.47 4.25
N ILE A 26 -2.98 5.30 3.21
CA ILE A 26 -3.22 6.75 3.35
C ILE A 26 -4.50 7.00 4.15
N ILE A 27 -5.60 6.31 3.82
CA ILE A 27 -6.89 6.49 4.51
C ILE A 27 -6.76 6.10 5.98
N ILE A 28 -6.16 4.94 6.28
CA ILE A 28 -5.95 4.48 7.67
C ILE A 28 -5.12 5.52 8.45
N PHE A 29 -4.00 5.96 7.88
CA PHE A 29 -3.14 6.94 8.53
C PHE A 29 -3.88 8.25 8.77
N TYR A 30 -4.55 8.79 7.75
CA TYR A 30 -5.24 10.07 7.82
C TYR A 30 -6.39 10.04 8.83
N VAL A 31 -7.26 9.04 8.76
CA VAL A 31 -8.40 8.90 9.70
C VAL A 31 -7.91 8.71 11.13
N THR A 32 -6.86 7.92 11.33
CA THR A 32 -6.28 7.70 12.67
C THR A 32 -5.67 8.97 13.22
N TYR A 33 -4.86 9.67 12.41
CA TYR A 33 -4.19 10.90 12.82
C TYR A 33 -5.19 12.01 13.17
N THR A 34 -6.23 12.17 12.35
CA THR A 34 -7.27 13.19 12.56
C THR A 34 -8.16 12.90 13.77
N ASN A 35 -8.30 11.64 14.18
CA ASN A 35 -9.13 11.23 15.31
C ASN A 35 -8.30 10.73 16.50
N ILE A 36 -7.03 11.12 16.59
CA ILE A 36 -6.10 10.57 17.60
C ILE A 36 -6.55 10.82 19.04
N SER A 37 -7.30 11.89 19.29
CA SER A 37 -7.89 12.22 20.60
C SER A 37 -9.11 11.35 20.97
N ASN A 38 -9.73 10.71 19.97
CA ASN A 38 -10.98 9.97 20.11
C ASN A 38 -10.76 8.45 19.97
N ILE A 39 -9.62 8.01 19.43
CA ILE A 39 -9.26 6.61 19.21
C ILE A 39 -8.52 6.07 20.43
N GLY A 40 -9.30 5.64 21.44
CA GLY A 40 -8.88 4.76 22.55
C GLY A 40 -7.43 4.86 23.04
N SER A 41 -6.86 3.75 23.49
CA SER A 41 -5.53 3.74 24.13
C SER A 41 -4.35 3.44 23.19
N HIS A 42 -4.59 3.04 21.93
CA HIS A 42 -3.52 2.57 21.03
C HIS A 42 -3.63 3.06 19.57
N PRO A 43 -3.78 4.37 19.31
CA PRO A 43 -3.85 4.89 17.94
C PRO A 43 -2.54 4.70 17.15
N ILE A 44 -1.41 4.56 17.85
CA ILE A 44 -0.08 4.42 17.25
C ILE A 44 0.02 3.19 16.34
N ILE A 45 -0.60 2.07 16.70
CA ILE A 45 -0.53 0.83 15.91
C ILE A 45 -1.13 1.05 14.52
N PHE A 46 -2.25 1.77 14.43
CA PHE A 46 -2.91 2.08 13.16
C PHE A 46 -2.11 3.08 12.32
N LEU A 47 -1.44 4.06 12.94
CA LEU A 47 -0.52 4.95 12.22
C LEU A 47 0.65 4.19 11.60
N VAL A 48 1.29 3.30 12.38
CA VAL A 48 2.40 2.48 11.88
C VAL A 48 1.92 1.54 10.78
N ALA A 49 0.78 0.87 10.96
CA ALA A 49 0.19 0.01 9.94
C ALA A 49 -0.12 0.78 8.65
N GLY A 50 -0.69 1.99 8.75
CA GLY A 50 -0.94 2.87 7.60
C GLY A 50 0.34 3.21 6.85
N LEU A 51 1.41 3.59 7.57
CA LEU A 51 2.72 3.87 6.96
C LEU A 51 3.33 2.64 6.29
N VAL A 52 3.24 1.47 6.90
CA VAL A 52 3.73 0.21 6.30
C VAL A 52 2.98 -0.09 4.99
N LEU A 53 1.65 0.07 4.98
CA LEU A 53 0.85 -0.14 3.76
C LEU A 53 1.21 0.88 2.66
N ILE A 54 1.41 2.16 3.02
CA ILE A 54 1.89 3.17 2.06
C ILE A 54 3.22 2.74 1.46
N GLY A 55 4.18 2.35 2.31
CA GLY A 55 5.50 1.88 1.87
C GLY A 55 5.42 0.67 0.96
N LEU A 56 4.63 -0.35 1.32
CA LEU A 56 4.42 -1.54 0.50
C LEU A 56 3.78 -1.19 -0.85
N GLY A 57 2.76 -0.34 -0.86
CA GLY A 57 2.12 0.11 -2.09
C GLY A 57 3.09 0.86 -3.00
N VAL A 58 3.94 1.73 -2.44
CA VAL A 58 5.00 2.44 -3.20
C VAL A 58 6.00 1.43 -3.79
N VAL A 59 6.47 0.47 -2.98
CA VAL A 59 7.39 -0.57 -3.43
C VAL A 59 6.79 -1.36 -4.59
N MET A 60 5.53 -1.76 -4.51
CA MET A 60 4.87 -2.52 -5.58
C MET A 60 4.69 -1.71 -6.88
N ILE A 61 4.45 -0.40 -6.79
CA ILE A 61 4.33 0.45 -7.98
C ILE A 61 5.69 0.65 -8.67
N ILE A 62 6.75 0.83 -7.89
CA ILE A 62 8.10 1.13 -8.39
C ILE A 62 8.84 -0.16 -8.80
N ALA A 63 8.55 -1.28 -8.15
CA ALA A 63 9.18 -2.56 -8.46
C ALA A 63 9.06 -2.86 -9.95
N LYS A 64 10.21 -3.16 -10.57
CA LYS A 64 10.25 -3.62 -11.95
C LYS A 64 9.81 -5.07 -11.95
N THR A 65 8.56 -5.31 -12.33
CA THR A 65 8.07 -6.67 -12.54
C THR A 65 8.40 -7.09 -13.98
N GLU A 66 8.97 -8.30 -14.10
CA GLU A 66 9.46 -8.91 -15.35
C GLU A 66 8.34 -9.62 -16.11
#